data_AF-A0A2S3U9Q5-F1
#
_entry.id   AF-A0A2S3U9Q5-F1
#
_cell.length_a   1.000
_cell.length_b   1.000
_cell.length_c   1.000
_cell.angle_alpha   90.00
_cell.angle_beta   90.00
_cell.angle_gamma   90.00
#
_symmetry.space_group_name_H-M   'P 1'
#
loop_
_entity.id
_entity.type
_entity.pdbx_description
1 polymer ?
#
loop_
_entity_poly.entity_id
_entity_poly.type
_entity_poly.pdbx_seq_one_letter_code
_entity_poly.pdbx_strand_id
1 'polypeptide(L)'
;MAGRHHVTLDEEELLSNLYDFVLDESITERERRIGLLAKGDLEAKRYPVAVLNKLVVSFQMEALNKKGCHQWRLSSMTRLSRY
;
A
#
# COMPACT_ATOMS: atom_id res chain seq x y z
N MET A 1 -17.10 -28.75 -2.72
CA MET A 1 -16.80 -28.08 -3.99
C MET A 1 -16.52 -26.62 -3.68
N ALA A 2 -15.24 -26.22 -3.62
CA ALA A 2 -14.88 -24.82 -3.37
C ALA A 2 -15.20 -24.04 -4.65
N GLY A 3 -16.32 -23.32 -4.66
CA GLY A 3 -16.64 -22.39 -5.72
C GLY A 3 -15.49 -21.40 -5.83
N ARG A 4 -14.80 -21.38 -6.97
CA ARG A 4 -13.90 -20.27 -7.30
C ARG A 4 -14.80 -19.04 -7.32
N HIS A 5 -14.72 -18.21 -6.29
CA HIS A 5 -15.26 -16.86 -6.35
C HIS A 5 -14.56 -16.20 -7.52
N HIS A 6 -15.25 -16.09 -8.64
CA HIS A 6 -14.82 -15.27 -9.75
C HIS A 6 -14.93 -13.85 -9.21
N VAL A 7 -13.82 -13.32 -8.70
CA VAL A 7 -13.74 -11.91 -8.31
C VAL A 7 -13.78 -11.14 -9.62
N THR A 8 -14.98 -10.78 -10.08
CA THR A 8 -15.16 -9.77 -11.10
C THR A 8 -14.81 -8.46 -10.42
N LEU A 9 -13.57 -8.00 -10.66
CA LEU A 9 -13.16 -6.68 -10.23
C LEU A 9 -13.78 -5.69 -11.21
N ASP A 10 -14.87 -5.06 -10.77
CA ASP A 10 -15.48 -3.98 -11.53
C ASP A 10 -14.55 -2.77 -11.46
N GLU A 11 -13.94 -2.43 -12.60
CA GLU A 11 -12.92 -1.39 -12.71
C GLU A 11 -13.44 -0.02 -12.25
N GLU A 12 -14.71 0.25 -12.53
CA GLU A 12 -15.40 1.49 -12.15
C GLU A 12 -15.58 1.61 -10.64
N GLU A 13 -15.94 0.51 -9.96
CA GLU A 13 -16.08 0.49 -8.50
C GLU A 13 -14.72 0.66 -7.83
N LEU A 14 -13.68 0.01 -8.37
CA LEU A 14 -12.31 0.17 -7.88
C LEU A 14 -11.80 1.61 -8.05
N LEU A 15 -12.08 2.23 -9.20
CA LEU A 15 -11.75 3.62 -9.45
C LEU A 15 -12.49 4.54 -8.47
N SER A 16 -13.79 4.36 -8.29
CA SER A 16 -14.59 5.17 -7.35
C SER A 16 -14.03 5.08 -5.93
N ASN A 17 -13.75 3.87 -5.44
CA ASN A 17 -13.18 3.65 -4.11
C ASN A 17 -11.80 4.31 -3.96
N LEU A 18 -10.98 4.33 -5.01
CA LEU A 18 -9.68 5.01 -4.99
C LEU A 18 -9.82 6.53 -5.01
N TYR A 19 -10.82 7.07 -5.71
CA TYR A 19 -11.12 8.50 -5.68
C TYR A 19 -11.55 8.93 -4.27
N ASP A 20 -12.48 8.20 -3.65
CA ASP A 20 -12.94 8.49 -2.29
C ASP A 20 -11.78 8.40 -1.30
N PHE A 21 -10.94 7.37 -1.42
CA PHE A 21 -9.75 7.23 -0.60
C PHE A 21 -8.77 8.40 -0.76
N VAL A 22 -8.49 8.86 -1.99
CA VAL A 22 -7.55 9.96 -2.24
C VAL A 22 -8.09 11.30 -1.76
N LEU A 23 -9.41 11.48 -1.74
CA LEU A 23 -10.06 12.72 -1.32
C LEU A 23 -10.13 12.86 0.21
N ASP A 24 -10.08 11.76 0.95
CA ASP A 24 -10.11 11.75 2.41
C ASP A 24 -8.96 12.58 3.02
N GLU A 25 -9.29 13.61 3.80
CA GLU A 25 -8.34 14.53 4.45
C GLU A 25 -7.60 13.90 5.64
N SER A 26 -8.09 12.77 6.16
CA SER A 26 -7.49 12.06 7.29
C SER A 26 -6.29 11.21 6.92
N ILE A 27 -6.06 10.97 5.62
CA ILE A 27 -4.94 10.16 5.14
C ILE A 27 -3.64 10.97 5.11
N THR A 28 -2.52 10.30 5.31
CA THR A 28 -1.21 10.95 5.21
C THR A 28 -0.86 11.30 3.77
N GLU A 29 -0.04 12.33 3.56
CA GLU A 29 0.39 12.74 2.21
C GLU A 29 1.03 11.59 1.42
N ARG A 30 1.69 10.66 2.11
CA ARG A 30 2.32 9.50 1.48
C ARG A 30 1.30 8.47 0.99
N GLU A 31 0.26 8.21 1.77
CA GLU A 31 -0.85 7.35 1.39
C GLU A 31 -1.62 7.96 0.21
N ARG A 32 -1.81 9.28 0.21
CA ARG A 32 -2.40 10.03 -0.91
C ARG A 32 -1.58 9.88 -2.20
N ARG A 33 -0.24 9.97 -2.12
CA ARG A 33 0.64 9.74 -3.28
C ARG A 33 0.52 8.32 -3.85
N ILE A 34 0.42 7.32 -2.98
CA ILE A 34 0.24 5.92 -3.38
C ILE A 34 -1.11 5.74 -4.10
N GLY A 35 -2.18 6.31 -3.56
CA GLY A 35 -3.51 6.30 -4.19
C GLY A 35 -3.53 6.99 -5.56
N LEU A 36 -2.88 8.15 -5.69
CA LEU A 36 -2.77 8.87 -6.97
C LEU A 36 -1.98 8.09 -8.03
N LEU A 37 -0.91 7.40 -7.64
CA LEU A 37 -0.15 6.54 -8.56
C LEU A 37 -1.00 5.38 -9.07
N ALA A 38 -1.79 4.75 -8.20
CA ALA A 38 -2.68 3.67 -8.59
C ALA A 38 -3.84 4.13 -9.47
N LYS A 39 -4.39 5.31 -9.19
CA LYS A 39 -5.37 5.96 -10.07
C LYS A 39 -4.79 6.13 -11.48
N GLY A 40 -3.59 6.71 -11.61
CA GLY A 40 -2.95 6.90 -12.91
C GLY A 40 -2.68 5.57 -13.63
N ASP A 41 -2.33 4.52 -12.88
CA ASP A 41 -2.15 3.18 -13.44
C ASP A 41 -3.47 2.55 -13.95
N LEU A 42 -4.60 2.78 -13.26
CA LEU A 42 -5.92 2.32 -13.70
C LEU A 42 -6.45 3.13 -14.89
N GLU A 43 -6.29 4.45 -14.89
CA GLU A 43 -6.66 5.31 -16.03
C GLU A 43 -5.85 4.96 -17.28
N ALA A 44 -4.62 4.46 -17.12
CA ALA A 44 -3.79 3.93 -18.20
C ALA A 44 -4.21 2.53 -18.70
N LYS A 45 -5.38 2.01 -18.29
CA LYS A 45 -5.91 0.68 -18.63
C LYS A 45 -4.96 -0.47 -18.28
N ARG A 46 -4.14 -0.33 -17.24
CA ARG A 46 -3.36 -1.47 -16.71
C ARG A 46 -4.30 -2.44 -16.01
N TYR A 47 -3.92 -3.72 -16.04
CA TYR A 47 -4.68 -4.80 -15.40
C TYR A 47 -5.02 -4.45 -13.93
N PRO A 48 -6.31 -4.36 -13.56
CA PRO A 48 -6.74 -3.89 -12.24
C PRO A 48 -6.13 -4.68 -11.08
N VAL A 49 -6.02 -6.00 -11.26
CA VAL A 49 -5.38 -6.93 -10.31
C VAL A 49 -3.93 -6.55 -10.03
N ALA A 50 -3.17 -6.17 -11.07
CA ALA A 50 -1.77 -5.80 -10.92
C ALA A 50 -1.61 -4.46 -10.17
N VAL A 51 -2.53 -3.53 -10.40
CA VAL A 51 -2.55 -2.24 -9.69
C VAL A 51 -2.90 -2.44 -8.21
N LEU A 52 -3.92 -3.25 -7.92
CA LEU A 52 -4.28 -3.64 -6.55
C LEU A 52 -3.13 -4.31 -5.80
N ASN A 53 -2.43 -5.26 -6.44
CA ASN A 53 -1.27 -5.91 -5.83
C ASN A 53 -0.18 -4.90 -5.46
N LYS A 54 0.11 -3.94 -6.34
CA LYS A 54 1.10 -2.87 -6.05
C LYS A 54 0.63 -1.96 -4.91
N LEU A 55 -0.65 -1.60 -4.89
CA LEU A 55 -1.26 -0.80 -3.83
C LEU A 55 -1.09 -1.49 -2.46
N VAL A 56 -1.50 -2.75 -2.36
CA VAL A 56 -1.44 -3.52 -1.11
C VAL A 56 0.00 -3.62 -0.61
N VAL A 57 0.96 -3.94 -1.48
CA VAL A 57 2.39 -3.99 -1.11
C VAL A 57 2.89 -2.62 -0.64
N SER A 58 2.48 -1.53 -1.29
CA SER A 58 2.89 -0.17 -0.91
C SER A 58 2.37 0.21 0.48
N PHE A 59 1.11 -0.10 0.78
CA PHE A 59 0.55 0.12 2.11
C PHE A 59 1.19 -0.75 3.18
N GLN A 60 1.50 -2.01 2.87
CA GLN A 60 2.20 -2.90 3.80
C GLN A 60 3.59 -2.35 4.15
N MET A 61 4.34 -1.87 3.16
CA MET A 61 5.64 -1.23 3.38
C MET A 61 5.52 0.04 4.21
N GLU A 62 4.46 0.83 4.00
CA GLU A 62 4.20 2.02 4.80
C GLU A 62 3.85 1.69 6.25
N ALA A 63 3.05 0.65 6.47
CA ALA A 63 2.72 0.15 7.80
C ALA A 63 3.96 -0.41 8.53
N LEU A 64 4.85 -1.12 7.81
CA LEU A 64 6.13 -1.58 8.35
C LEU A 64 7.04 -0.41 8.71
N ASN A 65 7.09 0.63 7.88
CA ASN A 65 7.88 1.83 8.15
C ASN A 65 7.37 2.57 9.40
N LYS A 66 6.05 2.69 9.58
CA LYS A 66 5.42 3.27 10.78
C LYS A 66 5.65 2.43 12.04
N LYS A 67 5.81 1.10 11.93
CA LYS A 67 5.98 0.18 13.07
C LYS A 67 7.45 -0.20 13.38
N GLY A 68 8.39 0.03 12.47
CA GLY A 68 9.62 -0.77 12.42
C GLY A 68 10.96 -0.08 12.69
N CYS A 69 11.06 1.25 12.75
CA CYS A 69 12.39 1.90 12.72
C CYS A 69 12.86 2.58 14.02
N HIS A 70 12.41 2.13 15.19
CA HIS A 70 13.02 2.52 16.48
C HIS A 70 13.81 1.41 17.19
N GLN A 71 13.69 0.14 16.79
CA GLN A 71 14.32 -0.96 17.55
C GLN A 71 15.66 -1.46 16.97
N TRP A 72 15.94 -1.29 15.67
CA TRP A 72 17.05 -2.02 15.03
C TRP A 72 18.35 -1.24 14.81
N ARG A 73 18.44 0.04 15.21
CA ARG A 73 19.70 0.81 15.12
C ARG A 73 20.49 0.94 16.42
N LEU A 74 20.00 0.40 17.54
CA LEU A 74 20.68 0.47 18.85
C LEU A 74 21.31 -0.85 19.32
N SER A 75 21.04 -1.98 18.66
CA SER A 75 21.65 -3.28 19.03
C SER A 75 22.95 -3.61 18.33
N SER A 76 23.33 -2.91 17.25
CA SER A 76 24.59 -3.13 16.53
C SER A 76 25.75 -2.24 17.01
N MET A 77 25.52 -1.26 17.89
CA MET A 77 26.59 -0.40 18.44
C MET A 77 26.92 -0.65 19.92
N THR A 78 26.12 -1.44 20.65
CA THR A 78 26.35 -1.72 22.09
C THR A 78 27.10 -3.02 22.38
N ARG A 79 27.51 -3.76 21.34
CA ARG A 79 28.21 -5.05 21.49
C ARG A 79 29.67 -5.05 20.99
N LEU A 80 30.30 -3.87 20.94
CA LEU A 80 31.76 -3.69 20.73
C LEU A 80 32.43 -2.89 21.86
N SER A 81 31.75 -2.73 23.00
CA SER A 81 32.34 -2.12 24.19
C SER A 81 31.85 -2.85 25.43
N ARG A 82 32.31 -4.09 25.58
CA ARG A 82 32.57 -4.72 26.88
C ARG A 82 33.27 -6.06 26.66
N TYR A 83 34.54 -6.06 27.05
CA TYR A 83 35.56 -7.12 27.05
C TYR A 83 36.29 -7.37 25.73
#